data_AF-A0A267GT14-F1
#
_entry.id   AF-A0A267GT14-F1
#
_cell.length_a   1.000
_cell.length_b   1.000
_cell.length_c   1.000
_cell.angle_alpha   90.00
_cell.angle_beta   90.00
_cell.angle_gamma   90.00
#
_symmetry.space_group_name_H-M   'P 1'
#
loop_
_entity.id
_entity.type
_entity.pdbx_description
1 polymer ?
#
loop_
_entity_poly.entity_id
_entity_poly.type
_entity_poly.pdbx_seq_one_letter_code
_entity_poly.pdbx_strand_id
1 'polypeptide(L)'
;MENWGLITYRESRLLFDPKKDTTSSLQNIGNVISHEVAHMWFGNLVTPQWWDDIWLNEGFATFTQILGVRQLHPDWDIDAQFVVETQMVAFYSDSKGSSHPIYMEVQNPGQITEIFDTITYRKGAAVLRMLYSFVGDRVFRRAIGNYLKQNSYSSTFHTSLYDSLTREAQADGRTGLDVAEVMDRWIKQMGHPVLTCSREAGSIRLEQSHFLSDPSQKPDPKFVSEYNYTWIIPVTMVTQSNASAAAGLEDVSSLVQWMRIKSQAFPVGSLTPGEWYLLNLRSAGFYRVNYDRENWRVIIAQLMADHTVFTPQDRARLLDDSFSLAAAGLVDYSVPLNMTRYLLKESHYVPWRAAMSKLSLLHSMLHRSSAVYGPFSAHMRRLLAPAYADLGIETARGDSHLRRLRRALISSFACQYGVSACRRDALRLFEQFASKNYSVHLPPDVRRAVLCEGVASSTSAEHWDVLYQRSQVEVHPGLHNDILRALACTHQPWLLNRYLDYALDKSKIRSQDAASVFSVVSANSNGLQIVWDYMRNNWDVIVERVPNSFATAYFVYLLGEFNTPIRLMEMEEFRAKNQDKLTAVQRTMEQSLESVRINIHWMNSNLHVVRRWFDEQNN
;
A
#
# COMPACT_ATOMS: atom_id res chain seq x y z
N MET A 1 18.82 8.19 7.88
CA MET A 1 20.21 7.91 7.52
C MET A 1 20.95 7.54 8.77
N GLU A 2 21.47 6.33 8.71
CA GLU A 2 21.88 5.45 9.79
C GLU A 2 23.35 5.61 10.16
N ASN A 3 23.94 6.80 10.02
CA ASN A 3 25.37 6.98 10.30
C ASN A 3 25.69 6.49 11.72
N TRP A 4 26.70 5.61 11.85
CA TRP A 4 26.92 4.86 13.07
C TRP A 4 27.30 5.77 14.25
N GLY A 5 26.43 5.83 15.26
CA GLY A 5 26.60 6.71 16.42
C GLY A 5 26.08 8.15 16.22
N LEU A 6 25.60 8.50 15.03
CA LEU A 6 25.02 9.82 14.71
C LEU A 6 23.91 9.71 13.65
N ILE A 7 22.78 9.11 14.02
CA ILE A 7 21.64 8.97 13.12
C ILE A 7 21.04 10.35 12.82
N THR A 8 20.85 10.67 11.55
CA THR A 8 20.26 11.95 11.10
C THR A 8 18.84 11.74 10.59
N TYR A 9 17.92 12.61 11.03
CA TYR A 9 16.51 12.60 10.66
C TYR A 9 16.10 13.96 10.08
N ARG A 10 15.10 13.96 9.19
CA ARG A 10 14.31 15.17 8.97
C ARG A 10 13.50 15.47 10.23
N GLU A 11 13.25 16.74 10.55
CA GLU A 11 12.47 17.12 11.75
C GLU A 11 11.12 16.40 11.83
N SER A 12 10.39 16.31 10.70
CA SER A 12 9.10 15.61 10.61
C SER A 12 9.16 14.09 10.80
N ARG A 13 10.36 13.52 10.93
CA ARG A 13 10.62 12.09 11.16
C ARG A 13 11.20 11.82 12.55
N LEU A 14 11.31 12.83 13.41
CA LEU A 14 11.85 12.71 14.77
C LEU A 14 11.06 13.51 15.81
N LEU A 15 10.72 14.77 15.50
CA LEU A 15 10.00 15.66 16.41
C LEU A 15 8.50 15.36 16.40
N PHE A 16 7.87 15.41 17.58
CA PHE A 16 6.45 15.17 17.76
C PHE A 16 5.84 16.16 18.75
N ASP A 17 4.79 16.87 18.34
CA ASP A 17 3.94 17.68 19.20
C ASP A 17 2.59 16.97 19.39
N PRO A 18 2.25 16.46 20.59
CA PRO A 18 1.02 15.71 20.84
C PRO A 18 -0.26 16.51 20.61
N LYS A 19 -0.16 17.85 20.58
CA LYS A 19 -1.29 18.70 20.21
C LYS A 19 -1.38 18.82 18.70
N LYS A 20 -0.28 18.93 17.95
CA LYS A 20 -0.33 19.31 16.53
C LYS A 20 -0.16 18.15 15.55
N ASP A 21 0.43 17.05 15.97
CA ASP A 21 0.75 15.93 15.09
C ASP A 21 -0.25 14.79 15.18
N THR A 22 -0.39 14.10 14.05
CA THR A 22 -1.36 13.01 13.91
C THR A 22 -0.87 11.74 14.58
N THR A 23 -1.80 10.84 14.89
CA THR A 23 -1.53 9.47 15.34
C THR A 23 -0.66 8.71 14.34
N SER A 24 -0.92 8.90 13.04
CA SER A 24 -0.10 8.31 11.98
C SER A 24 1.31 8.90 11.96
N SER A 25 1.49 10.20 12.28
CA SER A 25 2.82 10.81 12.42
C SER A 25 3.61 10.16 13.56
N LEU A 26 2.98 9.99 14.73
CA LEU A 26 3.60 9.30 15.87
C LEU A 26 4.06 7.89 15.51
N GLN A 27 3.21 7.10 14.85
CA GLN A 27 3.56 5.78 14.36
C GLN A 27 4.72 5.80 13.38
N ASN A 28 4.68 6.71 12.40
CA ASN A 28 5.74 6.85 11.40
C ASN A 28 7.08 7.25 12.02
N ILE A 29 7.09 8.10 13.04
CA ILE A 29 8.30 8.47 13.79
C ILE A 29 8.84 7.23 14.52
N GLY A 30 8.00 6.48 15.23
CA GLY A 30 8.40 5.24 15.89
C GLY A 30 8.98 4.21 14.92
N ASN A 31 8.33 4.02 13.77
CA ASN A 31 8.82 3.14 12.70
C ASN A 31 10.19 3.59 12.18
N VAL A 32 10.36 4.88 11.85
CA VAL A 32 11.63 5.39 11.30
C VAL A 32 12.75 5.33 12.34
N ILE A 33 12.49 5.66 13.61
CA ILE A 33 13.50 5.49 14.67
C ILE A 33 13.91 4.02 14.78
N SER A 34 12.93 3.10 14.83
CA SER A 34 13.22 1.67 14.95
C SER A 34 13.97 1.12 13.74
N HIS A 35 13.66 1.61 12.54
CA HIS A 35 14.33 1.25 11.28
C HIS A 35 15.82 1.67 11.32
N GLU A 36 16.08 2.92 11.67
CA GLU A 36 17.44 3.47 11.67
C GLU A 36 18.29 2.89 12.81
N VAL A 37 17.67 2.52 13.94
CA VAL A 37 18.35 1.82 15.03
C VAL A 37 18.65 0.37 14.63
N ALA A 38 17.79 -0.32 13.87
CA ALA A 38 18.08 -1.66 13.37
C ALA A 38 19.34 -1.67 12.48
N HIS A 39 19.60 -0.60 11.74
CA HIS A 39 20.81 -0.46 10.94
C HIS A 39 22.11 -0.42 11.75
N MET A 40 22.07 -0.13 13.05
CA MET A 40 23.26 -0.24 13.90
C MET A 40 23.82 -1.68 13.93
N TRP A 41 22.98 -2.68 13.63
CA TRP A 41 23.39 -4.06 13.41
C TRP A 41 23.41 -4.45 11.92
N PHE A 42 22.32 -4.19 11.20
CA PHE A 42 22.14 -4.57 9.79
C PHE A 42 22.48 -3.40 8.85
N GLY A 43 23.74 -3.32 8.44
CA GLY A 43 24.28 -2.25 7.61
C GLY A 43 25.56 -1.70 8.18
N ASN A 44 25.60 -1.41 9.49
CA ASN A 44 26.78 -0.83 10.14
C ASN A 44 27.71 -1.89 10.76
N LEU A 45 27.21 -2.69 11.70
CA LEU A 45 28.02 -3.74 12.33
C LEU A 45 28.36 -4.86 11.35
N VAL A 46 27.38 -5.26 10.55
CA VAL A 46 27.54 -6.22 9.46
C VAL A 46 27.01 -5.56 8.20
N THR A 47 27.89 -5.39 7.21
CA THR A 47 27.58 -4.65 5.97
C THR A 47 27.47 -5.63 4.79
N PRO A 48 26.57 -5.43 3.83
CA PRO A 48 26.60 -6.19 2.58
C PRO A 48 27.95 -6.04 1.89
N GLN A 49 28.44 -7.11 1.28
CA GLN A 49 29.70 -7.07 0.51
C GLN A 49 29.60 -6.12 -0.69
N TRP A 50 28.40 -6.03 -1.28
CA TRP A 50 28.12 -5.16 -2.41
C TRP A 50 26.64 -4.75 -2.43
N TRP A 51 26.29 -3.85 -3.36
CA TRP A 51 24.96 -3.25 -3.48
C TRP A 51 23.89 -4.21 -4.03
N ASP A 52 24.29 -5.32 -4.63
CA ASP A 52 23.38 -6.40 -5.04
C ASP A 52 22.61 -7.01 -3.87
N ASP A 53 23.19 -6.94 -2.67
CA ASP A 53 22.62 -7.38 -1.40
C ASP A 53 22.07 -6.25 -0.53
N ILE A 54 21.81 -5.05 -1.08
CA ILE A 54 21.32 -3.92 -0.28
C ILE A 54 19.97 -4.20 0.42
N TRP A 55 19.18 -5.13 -0.11
CA TRP A 55 17.93 -5.60 0.51
C TRP A 55 18.15 -6.23 1.89
N LEU A 56 19.34 -6.78 2.16
CA LEU A 56 19.73 -7.32 3.47
C LEU A 56 19.81 -6.22 4.53
N ASN A 57 20.10 -4.98 4.14
CA ASN A 57 20.01 -3.82 5.01
C ASN A 57 18.57 -3.32 5.07
N GLU A 58 18.08 -2.84 3.92
CA GLU A 58 16.86 -2.03 3.85
C GLU A 58 15.59 -2.84 4.07
N GLY A 59 15.54 -4.05 3.50
CA GLY A 59 14.45 -5.00 3.74
C GLY A 59 14.44 -5.48 5.19
N PHE A 60 15.61 -5.71 5.78
CA PHE A 60 15.72 -6.18 7.16
C PHE A 60 15.38 -5.09 8.18
N ALA A 61 15.83 -3.87 7.99
CA ALA A 61 15.43 -2.71 8.80
C ALA A 61 13.91 -2.45 8.65
N THR A 62 13.38 -2.50 7.43
CA THR A 62 11.93 -2.35 7.17
C THR A 62 11.09 -3.46 7.82
N PHE A 63 11.59 -4.70 7.90
CA PHE A 63 10.91 -5.77 8.63
C PHE A 63 11.07 -5.60 10.14
N THR A 64 12.27 -5.41 10.65
CA THR A 64 12.50 -5.38 12.11
C THR A 64 11.98 -4.13 12.80
N GLN A 65 11.74 -3.03 12.06
CA GLN A 65 11.07 -1.85 12.62
C GLN A 65 9.72 -2.22 13.26
N ILE A 66 8.96 -3.16 12.66
CA ILE A 66 7.67 -3.56 13.21
C ILE A 66 7.83 -4.37 14.50
N LEU A 67 8.92 -5.12 14.64
CA LEU A 67 9.22 -5.88 15.86
C LEU A 67 9.59 -4.92 17.01
N GLY A 68 10.40 -3.90 16.72
CA GLY A 68 10.79 -2.88 17.70
C GLY A 68 9.60 -2.05 18.18
N VAL A 69 8.78 -1.55 17.26
CA VAL A 69 7.58 -0.78 17.64
C VAL A 69 6.55 -1.65 18.36
N ARG A 70 6.31 -2.90 17.92
CA ARG A 70 5.39 -3.82 18.62
C ARG A 70 5.80 -4.07 20.07
N GLN A 71 7.10 -4.15 20.35
CA GLN A 71 7.58 -4.36 21.71
C GLN A 71 7.30 -3.17 22.63
N LEU A 72 7.37 -1.94 22.11
CA LEU A 72 7.11 -0.71 22.87
C LEU A 72 5.62 -0.33 22.92
N HIS A 73 4.89 -0.66 21.86
CA HIS A 73 3.49 -0.31 21.65
C HIS A 73 2.68 -1.53 21.16
N PRO A 74 2.46 -2.53 22.03
CA PRO A 74 1.70 -3.73 21.67
C PRO A 74 0.24 -3.41 21.30
N ASP A 75 -0.32 -2.32 21.82
CA ASP A 75 -1.68 -1.85 21.56
C ASP A 75 -1.88 -1.24 20.16
N TRP A 76 -0.80 -0.98 19.41
CA TRP A 76 -0.87 -0.42 18.06
C TRP A 76 -1.14 -1.48 16.98
N ASP A 77 -1.01 -2.77 17.29
CA ASP A 77 -1.15 -3.89 16.34
C ASP A 77 -0.40 -3.68 15.00
N ILE A 78 0.87 -3.28 15.10
CA ILE A 78 1.70 -2.95 13.92
C ILE A 78 1.93 -4.18 13.02
N ASP A 79 1.89 -5.40 13.57
CA ASP A 79 1.97 -6.62 12.74
C ASP A 79 0.77 -6.72 11.78
N ALA A 80 -0.46 -6.39 12.24
CA ALA A 80 -1.59 -6.36 11.33
C ALA A 80 -1.45 -5.25 10.28
N GLN A 81 -0.96 -4.08 10.69
CA GLN A 81 -0.75 -2.95 9.78
C GLN A 81 0.30 -3.24 8.70
N PHE A 82 1.26 -4.15 8.93
CA PHE A 82 2.26 -4.56 7.94
C PHE A 82 1.63 -5.01 6.62
N VAL A 83 0.47 -5.67 6.68
CA VAL A 83 -0.26 -6.14 5.48
C VAL A 83 -0.58 -4.97 4.55
N VAL A 84 -1.14 -3.88 5.09
CA VAL A 84 -1.60 -2.73 4.29
C VAL A 84 -0.50 -1.69 4.03
N GLU A 85 0.50 -1.59 4.89
CA GLU A 85 1.57 -0.58 4.78
C GLU A 85 2.80 -1.08 4.00
N THR A 86 3.04 -2.39 3.96
CA THR A 86 4.21 -3.00 3.33
C THR A 86 3.84 -4.03 2.28
N GLN A 87 3.10 -5.07 2.66
CA GLN A 87 2.89 -6.22 1.79
C GLN A 87 2.04 -5.88 0.54
N MET A 88 0.92 -5.18 0.71
CA MET A 88 0.08 -4.74 -0.41
C MET A 88 0.81 -3.79 -1.36
N VAL A 89 1.68 -2.91 -0.82
CA VAL A 89 2.49 -1.97 -1.61
C VAL A 89 3.52 -2.74 -2.44
N ALA A 90 4.18 -3.74 -1.86
CA ALA A 90 5.07 -4.62 -2.58
C ALA A 90 4.35 -5.39 -3.69
N PHE A 91 3.18 -5.97 -3.41
CA PHE A 91 2.40 -6.68 -4.43
C PHE A 91 2.02 -5.78 -5.61
N TYR A 92 1.65 -4.51 -5.38
CA TYR A 92 1.28 -3.59 -6.45
C TYR A 92 2.45 -3.28 -7.41
N SER A 93 3.65 -3.06 -6.87
CA SER A 93 4.84 -2.84 -7.70
C SER A 93 5.29 -4.13 -8.39
N ASP A 94 5.19 -5.25 -7.68
CA ASP A 94 5.74 -6.54 -8.12
C ASP A 94 4.79 -7.36 -9.00
N SER A 95 3.56 -6.89 -9.27
CA SER A 95 2.62 -7.52 -10.20
C SER A 95 2.72 -6.98 -11.63
N LYS A 96 3.70 -6.14 -11.94
CA LYS A 96 3.88 -5.52 -13.26
C LYS A 96 4.96 -6.25 -14.06
N GLY A 97 4.82 -6.24 -15.40
CA GLY A 97 5.85 -6.78 -16.30
C GLY A 97 7.21 -6.08 -16.16
N SER A 98 7.19 -4.81 -15.75
CA SER A 98 8.35 -3.94 -15.49
C SER A 98 8.96 -4.06 -14.08
N SER A 99 8.57 -5.06 -13.27
CA SER A 99 9.21 -5.34 -11.98
C SER A 99 10.66 -5.81 -12.15
N HIS A 100 11.33 -6.12 -11.03
CA HIS A 100 12.65 -6.73 -11.02
C HIS A 100 12.85 -7.66 -9.79
N PRO A 101 13.84 -8.57 -9.83
CA PRO A 101 14.18 -9.41 -8.67
C PRO A 101 14.70 -8.56 -7.50
N ILE A 102 14.64 -9.11 -6.28
CA ILE A 102 15.21 -8.43 -5.10
C ILE A 102 16.74 -8.37 -5.23
N TYR A 103 17.35 -9.49 -5.58
CA TYR A 103 18.78 -9.59 -5.84
C TYR A 103 19.06 -9.23 -7.30
N MET A 104 19.83 -8.17 -7.53
CA MET A 104 20.24 -7.74 -8.86
C MET A 104 21.71 -7.36 -8.88
N GLU A 105 22.41 -7.73 -9.94
CA GLU A 105 23.79 -7.27 -10.14
C GLU A 105 23.84 -5.76 -10.38
N VAL A 106 24.69 -5.07 -9.60
CA VAL A 106 24.87 -3.62 -9.64
C VAL A 106 26.28 -3.31 -10.11
N GLN A 107 26.40 -2.57 -11.20
CA GLN A 107 27.67 -2.30 -11.88
C GLN A 107 28.04 -0.81 -11.90
N ASN A 108 27.08 0.10 -11.72
CA ASN A 108 27.34 1.55 -11.77
C ASN A 108 26.48 2.37 -10.78
N PRO A 109 26.86 3.64 -10.48
CA PRO A 109 26.15 4.48 -9.51
C PRO A 109 24.68 4.80 -9.84
N GLY A 110 24.33 4.85 -11.13
CA GLY A 110 22.94 5.03 -11.54
C GLY A 110 22.07 3.86 -11.07
N GLN A 111 22.56 2.63 -11.27
CA GLN A 111 21.89 1.41 -10.81
C GLN A 111 21.78 1.34 -9.29
N ILE A 112 22.78 1.82 -8.54
CA ILE A 112 22.69 1.93 -7.07
C ILE A 112 21.46 2.76 -6.68
N THR A 113 21.26 3.92 -7.32
CA THR A 113 20.11 4.78 -7.01
C THR A 113 18.78 4.12 -7.41
N GLU A 114 18.78 3.35 -8.50
CA GLU A 114 17.58 2.71 -9.02
C GLU A 114 17.02 1.60 -8.14
N ILE A 115 17.87 0.91 -7.37
CA ILE A 115 17.46 -0.19 -6.49
C ILE A 115 17.01 0.26 -5.10
N PHE A 116 17.17 1.54 -4.74
CA PHE A 116 16.55 2.09 -3.53
C PHE A 116 15.06 2.37 -3.78
N ASP A 117 14.31 1.29 -3.97
CA ASP A 117 12.96 1.32 -4.52
C ASP A 117 11.95 0.52 -3.65
N THR A 118 10.73 0.33 -4.15
CA THR A 118 9.71 -0.43 -3.40
C THR A 118 10.07 -1.91 -3.27
N ILE A 119 10.77 -2.50 -4.25
CA ILE A 119 11.14 -3.92 -4.21
C ILE A 119 12.15 -4.17 -3.09
N THR A 120 13.26 -3.42 -3.03
CA THR A 120 14.29 -3.57 -2.00
C THR A 120 13.74 -3.43 -0.59
N TYR A 121 12.94 -2.39 -0.34
CA TYR A 121 12.38 -2.13 0.99
C TYR A 121 11.18 -3.03 1.31
N ARG A 122 10.11 -2.93 0.51
CA ARG A 122 8.81 -3.51 0.86
C ARG A 122 8.72 -4.99 0.51
N LYS A 123 9.19 -5.40 -0.68
CA LYS A 123 9.24 -6.83 -1.05
C LYS A 123 10.28 -7.56 -0.21
N GLY A 124 11.47 -6.97 -0.04
CA GLY A 124 12.50 -7.48 0.87
C GLY A 124 11.96 -7.74 2.27
N ALA A 125 11.30 -6.76 2.89
CA ALA A 125 10.68 -6.93 4.20
C ALA A 125 9.56 -7.99 4.23
N ALA A 126 8.71 -8.06 3.20
CA ALA A 126 7.62 -9.03 3.16
C ALA A 126 8.13 -10.47 3.01
N VAL A 127 9.16 -10.68 2.20
CA VAL A 127 9.86 -11.96 2.04
C VAL A 127 10.61 -12.33 3.33
N LEU A 128 11.23 -11.37 4.02
CA LEU A 128 11.84 -11.61 5.35
C LEU A 128 10.81 -11.91 6.45
N ARG A 129 9.63 -11.28 6.42
CA ARG A 129 8.52 -11.62 7.33
C ARG A 129 8.01 -13.03 7.07
N MET A 130 7.94 -13.46 5.80
CA MET A 130 7.61 -14.84 5.45
C MET A 130 8.68 -15.81 5.96
N LEU A 131 9.97 -15.49 5.78
CA LEU A 131 11.10 -16.23 6.36
C LEU A 131 10.95 -16.39 7.87
N TYR A 132 10.79 -15.28 8.59
CA TYR A 132 10.52 -15.27 10.03
C TYR A 132 9.34 -16.16 10.39
N SER A 133 8.25 -16.09 9.63
CA SER A 133 7.02 -16.85 9.89
C SER A 133 7.16 -18.34 9.60
N PHE A 134 8.06 -18.76 8.72
CA PHE A 134 8.29 -20.19 8.47
C PHE A 134 9.44 -20.77 9.28
N VAL A 135 10.35 -19.97 9.87
CA VAL A 135 11.37 -20.46 10.83
C VAL A 135 10.95 -20.30 12.29
N GLY A 136 9.99 -19.42 12.60
CA GLY A 136 9.54 -19.12 13.95
C GLY A 136 10.48 -18.20 14.74
N ASP A 137 9.93 -17.48 15.73
CA ASP A 137 10.64 -16.41 16.46
C ASP A 137 11.92 -16.89 17.15
N ARG A 138 11.87 -18.06 17.80
CA ARG A 138 12.99 -18.63 18.55
C ARG A 138 14.20 -18.90 17.64
N VAL A 139 13.96 -19.60 16.54
CA VAL A 139 15.02 -19.95 15.57
C VAL A 139 15.56 -18.69 14.92
N PHE A 140 14.68 -17.79 14.49
CA PHE A 140 15.07 -16.54 13.87
C PHE A 140 16.01 -15.73 14.78
N ARG A 141 15.62 -15.45 16.03
CA ARG A 141 16.45 -14.68 16.97
C ARG A 141 17.82 -15.31 17.23
N ARG A 142 17.88 -16.63 17.38
CA ARG A 142 19.16 -17.35 17.57
C ARG A 142 20.04 -17.23 16.33
N ALA A 143 19.48 -17.46 15.15
CA ALA A 143 20.20 -17.38 13.89
C ALA A 143 20.73 -15.98 13.61
N ILE A 144 19.90 -14.96 13.84
CA ILE A 144 20.31 -13.56 13.71
C ILE A 144 21.42 -13.22 14.70
N GLY A 145 21.29 -13.62 15.97
CA GLY A 145 22.34 -13.40 16.98
C GLY A 145 23.67 -14.05 16.60
N ASN A 146 23.63 -15.27 16.07
CA ASN A 146 24.83 -15.99 15.63
C ASN A 146 25.44 -15.39 14.36
N TYR A 147 24.61 -15.02 13.39
CA TYR A 147 25.02 -14.32 12.17
C TYR A 147 25.74 -13.01 12.50
N LEU A 148 25.14 -12.17 13.36
CA LEU A 148 25.73 -10.88 13.74
C LEU A 148 27.06 -11.08 14.47
N LYS A 149 27.15 -12.03 15.42
CA LYS A 149 28.40 -12.31 16.14
C LYS A 149 29.52 -12.81 15.23
N GLN A 150 29.19 -13.67 14.27
CA GLN A 150 30.18 -14.27 13.37
C GLN A 150 30.73 -13.27 12.35
N ASN A 151 29.91 -12.29 11.93
CA ASN A 151 30.25 -11.35 10.87
C ASN A 151 30.50 -9.92 11.37
N SER A 152 30.57 -9.71 12.69
CA SER A 152 30.75 -8.39 13.30
C SER A 152 31.99 -7.68 12.78
N TYR A 153 31.84 -6.40 12.43
CA TYR A 153 32.88 -5.52 11.87
C TYR A 153 33.43 -5.99 10.52
N SER A 154 32.62 -6.71 9.75
CA SER A 154 32.97 -7.22 8.43
C SER A 154 31.83 -7.01 7.42
N SER A 155 32.18 -7.24 6.15
CA SER A 155 31.22 -7.38 5.08
C SER A 155 30.84 -8.86 4.85
N THR A 156 29.63 -9.11 4.34
CA THR A 156 29.12 -10.46 4.05
C THR A 156 28.12 -10.49 2.90
N PHE A 157 27.92 -11.66 2.32
CA PHE A 157 26.80 -11.94 1.40
C PHE A 157 25.56 -12.41 2.15
N HIS A 158 24.40 -12.37 1.50
CA HIS A 158 23.14 -12.92 2.03
C HIS A 158 23.22 -14.41 2.38
N THR A 159 24.08 -15.18 1.72
CA THR A 159 24.27 -16.62 1.96
C THR A 159 24.69 -16.93 3.39
N SER A 160 25.48 -16.07 4.03
CA SER A 160 25.89 -16.26 5.43
C SER A 160 24.72 -16.11 6.41
N LEU A 161 23.70 -15.30 6.07
CA LEU A 161 22.45 -15.26 6.83
C LEU A 161 21.69 -16.58 6.67
N TYR A 162 21.62 -17.11 5.45
CA TYR A 162 20.96 -18.38 5.15
C TYR A 162 21.61 -19.54 5.89
N ASP A 163 22.93 -19.63 5.87
CA ASP A 163 23.69 -20.68 6.58
C ASP A 163 23.38 -20.68 8.08
N SER A 164 23.32 -19.50 8.69
CA SER A 164 22.98 -19.35 10.11
C SER A 164 21.56 -19.83 10.40
N LEU A 165 20.58 -19.41 9.57
CA LEU A 165 19.18 -19.81 9.72
C LEU A 165 18.97 -21.30 9.48
N THR A 166 19.58 -21.86 8.43
CA THR A 166 19.54 -23.30 8.12
C THR A 166 20.09 -24.11 9.30
N ARG A 167 21.25 -23.73 9.85
CA ARG A 167 21.87 -24.42 10.99
C ARG A 167 20.96 -24.41 12.22
N GLU A 168 20.43 -23.24 12.60
CA GLU A 168 19.57 -23.13 13.78
C GLU A 168 18.21 -23.83 13.57
N ALA A 169 17.64 -23.77 12.37
CA ALA A 169 16.39 -24.46 12.06
C ALA A 169 16.55 -25.98 12.15
N GLN A 170 17.64 -26.52 11.62
CA GLN A 170 17.95 -27.95 11.72
C GLN A 170 18.20 -28.37 13.17
N ALA A 171 18.91 -27.57 13.95
CA ALA A 171 19.11 -27.80 15.38
C ALA A 171 17.81 -27.75 16.21
N ASP A 172 16.82 -26.99 15.74
CA ASP A 172 15.48 -26.89 16.36
C ASP A 172 14.52 -28.02 15.93
N GLY A 173 14.99 -28.99 15.13
CA GLY A 173 14.21 -30.14 14.69
C GLY A 173 13.53 -29.98 13.33
N ARG A 174 13.78 -28.89 12.59
CA ARG A 174 13.28 -28.70 11.21
C ARG A 174 14.22 -29.39 10.22
N THR A 175 14.40 -30.69 10.39
CA THR A 175 15.33 -31.51 9.61
C THR A 175 15.01 -31.44 8.12
N GLY A 176 16.02 -31.17 7.29
CA GLY A 176 15.87 -31.07 5.84
C GLY A 176 15.37 -29.72 5.32
N LEU A 177 15.16 -28.71 6.19
CA LEU A 177 14.99 -27.34 5.72
C LEU A 177 16.35 -26.78 5.30
N ASP A 178 16.44 -26.35 4.04
CA ASP A 178 17.50 -25.48 3.53
C ASP A 178 16.90 -24.11 3.20
N VAL A 179 17.31 -23.10 3.95
CA VAL A 179 16.82 -21.73 3.78
C VAL A 179 17.27 -21.14 2.45
N ALA A 180 18.46 -21.48 1.96
CA ALA A 180 18.96 -20.98 0.68
C ALA A 180 18.09 -21.50 -0.48
N GLU A 181 17.77 -22.80 -0.48
CA GLU A 181 16.91 -23.43 -1.48
C GLU A 181 15.55 -22.71 -1.60
N VAL A 182 14.95 -22.35 -0.46
CA VAL A 182 13.68 -21.63 -0.43
C VAL A 182 13.86 -20.19 -0.87
N MET A 183 14.76 -19.44 -0.21
CA MET A 183 14.86 -17.98 -0.36
C MET A 183 15.39 -17.54 -1.71
N ASP A 184 16.24 -18.34 -2.37
CA ASP A 184 16.69 -18.06 -3.73
C ASP A 184 15.52 -17.95 -4.72
N ARG A 185 14.46 -18.74 -4.50
CA ARG A 185 13.22 -18.67 -5.29
C ARG A 185 12.50 -17.35 -5.10
N TRP A 186 12.72 -16.63 -4.00
CA TRP A 186 12.05 -15.38 -3.68
C TRP A 186 12.87 -14.13 -4.04
N ILE A 187 14.20 -14.24 -4.06
CA ILE A 187 15.07 -13.09 -4.31
C ILE A 187 15.61 -13.02 -5.74
N LYS A 188 15.85 -14.16 -6.42
CA LYS A 188 16.52 -14.20 -7.74
C LYS A 188 15.57 -14.13 -8.94
N GLN A 189 14.26 -14.22 -8.72
CA GLN A 189 13.25 -13.99 -9.75
C GLN A 189 12.30 -12.87 -9.30
N MET A 190 11.84 -12.07 -10.27
CA MET A 190 10.85 -11.03 -10.00
C MET A 190 9.46 -11.60 -9.82
N GLY A 191 8.54 -10.77 -9.35
CA GLY A 191 7.16 -11.17 -9.16
C GLY A 191 6.92 -12.05 -7.94
N HIS A 192 5.66 -12.46 -7.82
CA HIS A 192 5.15 -13.33 -6.76
C HIS A 192 4.08 -14.27 -7.31
N PRO A 193 3.84 -15.42 -6.65
CA PRO A 193 2.83 -16.35 -7.11
C PRO A 193 1.42 -15.99 -6.63
N VAL A 194 0.44 -16.41 -7.42
CA VAL A 194 -0.93 -16.69 -6.96
C VAL A 194 -1.11 -18.20 -6.83
N LEU A 195 -1.72 -18.64 -5.74
CA LEU A 195 -2.15 -20.02 -5.52
C LEU A 195 -3.63 -20.16 -5.85
N THR A 196 -3.95 -20.92 -6.90
CA THR A 196 -5.32 -21.30 -7.21
C THR A 196 -5.66 -22.60 -6.49
N CYS A 197 -6.71 -22.56 -5.67
CA CYS A 197 -7.13 -23.66 -4.82
C CYS A 197 -8.36 -24.35 -5.40
N SER A 198 -8.35 -25.68 -5.42
CA SER A 198 -9.52 -26.50 -5.75
C SER A 198 -9.66 -27.66 -4.77
N ARG A 199 -10.91 -27.97 -4.41
CA ARG A 199 -11.21 -29.13 -3.55
C ARG A 199 -11.06 -30.42 -4.34
N GLU A 200 -10.38 -31.39 -3.75
CA GLU A 200 -10.33 -32.78 -4.20
C GLU A 200 -10.84 -33.70 -3.06
N ALA A 201 -11.09 -34.98 -3.35
CA ALA A 201 -11.50 -35.92 -2.33
C ALA A 201 -10.39 -36.06 -1.26
N GLY A 202 -10.67 -35.61 -0.02
CA GLY A 202 -9.74 -35.71 1.11
C GLY A 202 -8.57 -34.71 1.11
N SER A 203 -8.49 -33.82 0.12
CA SER A 203 -7.36 -32.90 -0.06
C SER A 203 -7.77 -31.60 -0.75
N ILE A 204 -6.89 -30.61 -0.69
CA ILE A 204 -6.98 -29.38 -1.48
C ILE A 204 -5.81 -29.37 -2.45
N ARG A 205 -6.12 -29.25 -3.74
CA ARG A 205 -5.11 -29.05 -4.77
C ARG A 205 -4.76 -27.59 -4.87
N LEU A 206 -3.46 -27.31 -4.85
CA LEU A 206 -2.91 -25.97 -5.06
C LEU A 206 -2.12 -25.93 -6.35
N GLU A 207 -2.37 -24.90 -7.16
CA GLU A 207 -1.63 -24.62 -8.39
C GLU A 207 -1.02 -23.22 -8.31
N GLN A 208 0.29 -23.12 -8.52
CA GLN A 208 0.99 -21.84 -8.50
C GLN A 208 1.26 -21.32 -9.90
N SER A 209 1.08 -20.02 -10.08
CA SER A 209 1.46 -19.29 -11.29
C SER A 209 1.95 -17.88 -10.94
N HIS A 210 2.83 -17.32 -11.76
CA HIS A 210 3.25 -15.92 -11.64
C HIS A 210 2.02 -15.00 -11.73
N PHE A 211 1.78 -14.17 -10.72
CA PHE A 211 0.70 -13.21 -10.71
C PHE A 211 1.11 -11.91 -11.40
N LEU A 212 0.40 -11.53 -12.45
CA LEU A 212 0.46 -10.22 -13.08
C LEU A 212 -0.88 -9.50 -12.91
N SER A 213 -0.84 -8.19 -12.66
CA SER A 213 -2.06 -7.38 -12.51
C SER A 213 -2.88 -7.29 -13.80
N ASP A 214 -2.23 -7.45 -14.94
CA ASP A 214 -2.85 -7.53 -16.26
C ASP A 214 -2.25 -8.75 -17.01
N PRO A 215 -3.06 -9.76 -17.36
CA PRO A 215 -2.60 -10.95 -18.08
C PRO A 215 -1.96 -10.69 -19.45
N SER A 216 -2.18 -9.51 -20.04
CA SER A 216 -1.56 -9.12 -21.31
C SER A 216 -0.09 -8.68 -21.16
N GLN A 217 0.33 -8.37 -19.94
CA GLN A 217 1.71 -8.00 -19.66
C GLN A 217 2.65 -9.19 -19.86
N LYS A 218 3.89 -8.87 -20.21
CA LYS A 218 4.99 -9.83 -20.25
C LYS A 218 6.09 -9.36 -19.30
N PRO A 219 6.71 -10.28 -18.54
CA PRO A 219 7.97 -10.04 -17.86
C PRO A 219 9.00 -9.33 -18.74
N ASP A 220 9.69 -8.33 -18.19
CA ASP A 220 10.86 -7.72 -18.82
C ASP A 220 11.87 -8.82 -19.22
N PRO A 221 12.23 -8.92 -20.51
CA PRO A 221 13.17 -9.94 -20.98
C PRO A 221 14.58 -9.81 -20.38
N LYS A 222 14.92 -8.66 -19.77
CA LYS A 222 16.16 -8.48 -19.01
C LYS A 222 16.26 -9.42 -17.80
N PHE A 223 15.13 -9.74 -17.17
CA PHE A 223 15.07 -10.53 -15.94
C PHE A 223 14.51 -11.93 -16.22
N VAL A 224 15.34 -12.79 -16.81
CA VAL A 224 14.98 -14.18 -17.09
C VAL A 224 14.99 -14.99 -15.79
N SER A 225 13.85 -15.59 -15.46
CA SER A 225 13.73 -16.46 -14.28
C SER A 225 14.37 -17.83 -14.55
N GLU A 226 15.44 -18.16 -13.84
CA GLU A 226 16.07 -19.49 -13.84
C GLU A 226 15.14 -20.61 -13.33
N TYR A 227 14.09 -20.26 -12.60
CA TYR A 227 13.14 -21.20 -11.98
C TYR A 227 11.81 -21.31 -12.72
N ASN A 228 11.72 -20.74 -13.93
CA ASN A 228 10.50 -20.68 -14.73
C ASN A 228 9.25 -20.25 -13.91
N TYR A 229 9.43 -19.22 -13.06
CA TYR A 229 8.43 -18.71 -12.14
C TYR A 229 7.77 -19.80 -11.28
N THR A 230 8.62 -20.63 -10.67
CA THR A 230 8.22 -21.63 -9.67
C THR A 230 8.87 -21.27 -8.34
N TRP A 231 8.06 -21.17 -7.29
CA TRP A 231 8.50 -20.87 -5.93
C TRP A 231 8.39 -22.12 -5.05
N ILE A 232 9.24 -22.18 -4.03
CA ILE A 232 9.03 -23.06 -2.88
C ILE A 232 8.26 -22.25 -1.84
N ILE A 233 6.99 -22.62 -1.60
CA ILE A 233 6.04 -21.79 -0.87
C ILE A 233 5.72 -22.44 0.49
N PRO A 234 5.93 -21.72 1.62
CA PRO A 234 5.50 -22.16 2.94
C PRO A 234 4.00 -21.91 3.10
N VAL A 235 3.19 -22.91 2.77
CA VAL A 235 1.72 -22.81 2.83
C VAL A 235 1.24 -23.07 4.25
N THR A 236 0.49 -22.13 4.81
CA THR A 236 -0.30 -22.34 6.03
C THR A 236 -1.78 -22.43 5.67
N MET A 237 -2.53 -23.29 6.35
CA MET A 237 -3.92 -23.56 6.01
C MET A 237 -4.74 -24.02 7.22
N VAL A 238 -6.01 -23.61 7.25
CA VAL A 238 -7.02 -24.09 8.21
C VAL A 238 -8.34 -24.34 7.48
N THR A 239 -9.15 -25.23 8.06
CA THR A 239 -10.53 -25.50 7.67
C THR A 239 -11.45 -24.93 8.75
N GLN A 240 -12.72 -24.69 8.42
CA GLN A 240 -13.69 -24.22 9.41
C GLN A 240 -13.75 -25.12 10.66
N SER A 241 -13.65 -26.43 10.46
CA SER A 241 -13.66 -27.45 11.52
C SER A 241 -12.45 -27.41 12.46
N ASN A 242 -11.28 -26.96 12.00
CA ASN A 242 -10.07 -26.86 12.83
C ASN A 242 -9.64 -25.41 13.14
N ALA A 243 -10.41 -24.42 12.69
CA ALA A 243 -10.09 -23.00 12.82
C ALA A 243 -9.86 -22.56 14.28
N SER A 244 -10.58 -23.14 15.23
CA SER A 244 -10.44 -22.86 16.65
C SER A 244 -9.05 -23.21 17.19
N ALA A 245 -8.37 -24.22 16.63
CA ALA A 245 -7.01 -24.59 17.03
C ALA A 245 -5.95 -23.59 16.51
N ALA A 246 -6.28 -22.83 15.47
CA ALA A 246 -5.43 -21.76 14.94
C ALA A 246 -5.85 -20.36 15.42
N ALA A 247 -7.02 -20.24 16.05
CA ALA A 247 -7.52 -18.98 16.56
C ALA A 247 -6.56 -18.41 17.63
N GLY A 248 -6.07 -17.19 17.39
CA GLY A 248 -5.17 -16.52 18.32
C GLY A 248 -3.69 -16.96 18.23
N LEU A 249 -3.31 -17.86 17.32
CA LEU A 249 -1.89 -18.11 17.05
C LEU A 249 -1.24 -16.85 16.47
N GLU A 250 -0.18 -16.36 17.12
CA GLU A 250 0.69 -15.32 16.55
C GLU A 250 1.76 -15.91 15.64
N ASP A 251 2.30 -17.07 16.03
CA ASP A 251 3.30 -17.82 15.28
C ASP A 251 2.61 -18.95 14.48
N VAL A 252 2.75 -18.91 13.15
CA VAL A 252 2.17 -19.89 12.21
C VAL A 252 3.20 -20.92 11.73
N SER A 253 4.42 -20.89 12.25
CA SER A 253 5.54 -21.71 11.75
C SER A 253 5.30 -23.21 11.93
N SER A 254 4.51 -23.61 12.93
CA SER A 254 4.11 -25.01 13.15
C SER A 254 3.06 -25.52 12.16
N LEU A 255 2.42 -24.63 11.41
CA LEU A 255 1.37 -24.97 10.44
C LEU A 255 1.90 -25.02 8.99
N VAL A 256 3.20 -24.78 8.80
CA VAL A 256 3.80 -24.72 7.47
C VAL A 256 3.82 -26.09 6.80
N GLN A 257 3.26 -26.14 5.60
CA GLN A 257 3.36 -27.24 4.66
C GLN A 257 4.02 -26.73 3.38
N TRP A 258 4.98 -27.47 2.83
CA TRP A 258 5.81 -26.99 1.73
C TRP A 258 5.21 -27.36 0.37
N MET A 259 4.89 -26.34 -0.44
CA MET A 259 4.64 -26.51 -1.87
C MET A 259 5.96 -26.39 -2.63
N ARG A 260 6.40 -27.47 -3.29
CA ARG A 260 7.70 -27.49 -4.00
C ARG A 260 7.59 -27.48 -5.52
N ILE A 261 6.42 -27.84 -6.05
CA ILE A 261 6.17 -28.01 -7.47
C ILE A 261 4.97 -27.16 -7.91
N LYS A 262 4.72 -27.07 -9.23
CA LYS A 262 3.67 -26.20 -9.77
C LYS A 262 2.24 -26.59 -9.36
N SER A 263 1.97 -27.88 -9.19
CA SER A 263 0.66 -28.40 -8.78
C SER A 263 0.88 -29.47 -7.71
N GLN A 264 0.30 -29.30 -6.52
CA GLN A 264 0.50 -30.20 -5.37
C GLN A 264 -0.79 -30.30 -4.54
N ALA A 265 -1.15 -31.53 -4.14
CA ALA A 265 -2.28 -31.77 -3.25
C ALA A 265 -1.86 -31.75 -1.77
N PHE A 266 -2.68 -31.13 -0.94
CA PHE A 266 -2.47 -31.01 0.51
C PHE A 266 -3.60 -31.73 1.24
N PRO A 267 -3.30 -32.77 2.04
CA PRO A 267 -4.32 -33.52 2.75
C PRO A 267 -4.98 -32.66 3.84
N VAL A 268 -6.32 -32.64 3.86
CA VAL A 268 -7.11 -31.93 4.87
C VAL A 268 -8.20 -32.78 5.50
N GLY A 269 -8.30 -34.05 5.12
CA GLY A 269 -9.39 -34.92 5.50
C GLY A 269 -10.68 -34.57 4.75
N SER A 270 -11.81 -35.11 5.20
CA SER A 270 -13.11 -34.88 4.57
C SER A 270 -13.64 -33.48 4.89
N LEU A 271 -13.51 -32.55 3.95
CA LEU A 271 -14.22 -31.27 4.00
C LEU A 271 -15.70 -31.50 3.75
N THR A 272 -16.56 -31.18 4.71
CA THR A 272 -18.00 -31.21 4.48
C THR A 272 -18.39 -30.13 3.47
N PRO A 273 -19.35 -30.39 2.55
CA PRO A 273 -19.89 -29.36 1.68
C PRO A 273 -20.36 -28.14 2.49
N GLY A 274 -19.93 -26.94 2.08
CA GLY A 274 -20.27 -25.70 2.77
C GLY A 274 -19.28 -25.24 3.85
N GLU A 275 -18.34 -26.07 4.30
CA GLU A 275 -17.25 -25.61 5.18
C GLU A 275 -16.21 -24.83 4.39
N TRP A 276 -15.83 -23.64 4.82
CA TRP A 276 -14.73 -22.89 4.19
C TRP A 276 -13.36 -23.47 4.59
N TYR A 277 -12.36 -23.25 3.73
CA TYR A 277 -10.95 -23.38 4.06
C TYR A 277 -10.21 -22.08 3.72
N LEU A 278 -9.19 -21.77 4.51
CA LEU A 278 -8.41 -20.54 4.41
C LEU A 278 -6.92 -20.89 4.37
N LEU A 279 -6.22 -20.31 3.41
CA LEU A 279 -4.76 -20.42 3.26
C LEU A 279 -4.09 -19.10 3.65
N ASN A 280 -2.76 -19.10 3.78
CA ASN A 280 -1.94 -17.92 4.06
C ASN A 280 -2.41 -17.17 5.31
N LEU A 281 -2.44 -17.90 6.42
CA LEU A 281 -2.92 -17.38 7.70
C LEU A 281 -2.11 -16.17 8.12
N ARG A 282 -2.81 -15.15 8.63
CA ARG A 282 -2.24 -13.84 9.01
C ARG A 282 -1.50 -13.11 7.89
N SER A 283 -1.75 -13.50 6.64
CA SER A 283 -1.00 -13.01 5.48
C SER A 283 0.51 -13.16 5.66
N ALA A 284 0.97 -14.23 6.31
CA ALA A 284 2.37 -14.46 6.67
C ALA A 284 3.28 -14.67 5.45
N GLY A 285 2.77 -15.33 4.40
CA GLY A 285 3.48 -15.59 3.16
C GLY A 285 3.30 -14.50 2.11
N PHE A 286 4.32 -14.30 1.27
CA PHE A 286 4.32 -13.32 0.18
C PHE A 286 3.70 -13.87 -1.11
N TYR A 287 2.44 -14.31 -1.04
CA TYR A 287 1.71 -14.84 -2.20
C TYR A 287 0.21 -14.56 -2.07
N ARG A 288 -0.48 -14.51 -3.21
CA ARG A 288 -1.92 -14.33 -3.29
C ARG A 288 -2.64 -15.67 -3.26
N VAL A 289 -3.89 -15.71 -2.80
CA VAL A 289 -4.70 -16.92 -2.85
C VAL A 289 -5.99 -16.70 -3.61
N ASN A 290 -6.20 -17.49 -4.65
CA ASN A 290 -7.46 -17.61 -5.35
C ASN A 290 -8.19 -18.89 -4.94
N TYR A 291 -9.45 -18.77 -4.57
CA TYR A 291 -10.30 -19.90 -4.21
C TYR A 291 -11.29 -20.23 -5.32
N ASP A 292 -11.80 -21.46 -5.32
CA ASP A 292 -12.96 -21.81 -6.12
C ASP A 292 -14.20 -20.98 -5.73
N ARG A 293 -15.17 -20.86 -6.65
CA ARG A 293 -16.36 -20.02 -6.47
C ARG A 293 -17.14 -20.35 -5.19
N GLU A 294 -17.24 -21.62 -4.85
CA GLU A 294 -17.99 -22.07 -3.68
C GLU A 294 -17.26 -21.66 -2.40
N ASN A 295 -15.95 -21.84 -2.34
CA ASN A 295 -15.16 -21.43 -1.18
C ASN A 295 -15.16 -19.91 -0.99
N TRP A 296 -15.08 -19.11 -2.07
CA TRP A 296 -15.30 -17.65 -1.97
C TRP A 296 -16.68 -17.32 -1.38
N ARG A 297 -17.74 -17.99 -1.85
CA ARG A 297 -19.11 -17.79 -1.37
C ARG A 297 -19.24 -18.07 0.13
N VAL A 298 -18.69 -19.17 0.62
CA VAL A 298 -18.78 -19.53 2.05
C VAL A 298 -17.86 -18.68 2.94
N ILE A 299 -16.71 -18.21 2.45
CA ILE A 299 -15.89 -17.20 3.14
C ILE A 299 -16.66 -15.88 3.29
N ILE A 300 -17.33 -15.41 2.23
CA ILE A 300 -18.14 -14.19 2.29
C ILE A 300 -19.31 -14.37 3.28
N ALA A 301 -19.97 -15.52 3.27
CA ALA A 301 -21.01 -15.84 4.23
C ALA A 301 -20.49 -15.83 5.67
N GLN A 302 -19.31 -16.40 5.92
CA GLN A 302 -18.65 -16.36 7.23
C GLN A 302 -18.37 -14.91 7.66
N LEU A 303 -17.77 -14.08 6.80
CA LEU A 303 -17.51 -12.66 7.07
C LEU A 303 -18.81 -11.90 7.43
N MET A 304 -19.90 -12.17 6.72
CA MET A 304 -21.19 -11.54 6.99
C MET A 304 -21.81 -12.04 8.30
N ALA A 305 -21.65 -13.31 8.66
CA ALA A 305 -22.18 -13.89 9.88
C ALA A 305 -21.34 -13.45 11.10
N ASP A 306 -20.06 -13.80 11.08
CA ASP A 306 -19.06 -13.46 12.09
C ASP A 306 -17.68 -13.35 11.43
N HIS A 307 -17.25 -12.11 11.17
CA HIS A 307 -15.94 -11.83 10.61
C HIS A 307 -14.79 -12.06 11.59
N THR A 308 -15.05 -12.12 12.91
CA THR A 308 -13.98 -12.18 13.92
C THR A 308 -13.29 -13.54 13.99
N VAL A 309 -13.86 -14.56 13.35
CA VAL A 309 -13.23 -15.86 13.12
C VAL A 309 -11.92 -15.75 12.32
N PHE A 310 -11.82 -14.73 11.44
CA PHE A 310 -10.59 -14.44 10.70
C PHE A 310 -9.83 -13.30 11.36
N THR A 311 -8.49 -13.39 11.39
CA THR A 311 -7.67 -12.30 11.94
C THR A 311 -7.80 -11.02 11.10
N PRO A 312 -7.52 -9.82 11.64
CA PRO A 312 -7.53 -8.59 10.84
C PRO A 312 -6.64 -8.67 9.59
N GLN A 313 -5.50 -9.35 9.67
CA GLN A 313 -4.61 -9.64 8.55
C GLN A 313 -5.30 -10.47 7.47
N ASP A 314 -5.99 -11.56 7.88
CA ASP A 314 -6.72 -12.43 6.95
C ASP A 314 -7.82 -11.67 6.24
N ARG A 315 -8.61 -10.88 6.96
CA ARG A 315 -9.69 -10.06 6.38
C ARG A 315 -9.16 -9.00 5.42
N ALA A 316 -8.05 -8.35 5.75
CA ALA A 316 -7.39 -7.39 4.89
C ALA A 316 -6.84 -8.05 3.62
N ARG A 317 -6.19 -9.21 3.74
CA ARG A 317 -5.72 -10.01 2.59
C ARG A 317 -6.88 -10.49 1.73
N LEU A 318 -7.98 -11.00 2.31
CA LEU A 318 -9.14 -11.46 1.52
C LEU A 318 -9.72 -10.34 0.66
N LEU A 319 -9.79 -9.11 1.20
CA LEU A 319 -10.15 -7.92 0.43
C LEU A 319 -9.10 -7.60 -0.64
N ASP A 320 -7.81 -7.56 -0.29
CA ASP A 320 -6.74 -7.25 -1.24
C ASP A 320 -6.66 -8.26 -2.40
N ASP A 321 -6.67 -9.56 -2.09
CA ASP A 321 -6.63 -10.67 -3.04
C ASP A 321 -7.85 -10.63 -3.94
N SER A 322 -9.07 -10.63 -3.41
CA SER A 322 -10.29 -10.69 -4.24
C SER A 322 -10.38 -9.53 -5.25
N PHE A 323 -10.02 -8.31 -4.86
CA PHE A 323 -9.97 -7.17 -5.80
C PHE A 323 -8.84 -7.28 -6.82
N SER A 324 -7.65 -7.74 -6.42
CA SER A 324 -6.50 -7.87 -7.32
C SER A 324 -6.70 -9.01 -8.33
N LEU A 325 -7.24 -10.13 -7.87
CA LEU A 325 -7.64 -11.26 -8.72
C LEU A 325 -8.74 -10.84 -9.70
N ALA A 326 -9.70 -10.02 -9.28
CA ALA A 326 -10.74 -9.51 -10.16
C ALA A 326 -10.17 -8.56 -11.23
N ALA A 327 -9.25 -7.67 -10.85
CA ALA A 327 -8.55 -6.81 -11.80
C ALA A 327 -7.78 -7.63 -12.86
N ALA A 328 -7.15 -8.74 -12.44
CA ALA A 328 -6.44 -9.67 -13.32
C ALA A 328 -7.36 -10.65 -14.08
N GLY A 329 -8.69 -10.56 -13.92
CA GLY A 329 -9.65 -11.43 -14.61
C GLY A 329 -9.72 -12.87 -14.10
N LEU A 330 -9.15 -13.16 -12.92
CA LEU A 330 -9.15 -14.49 -12.30
C LEU A 330 -10.41 -14.80 -11.49
N VAL A 331 -11.12 -13.76 -11.04
CA VAL A 331 -12.44 -13.86 -10.40
C VAL A 331 -13.36 -12.73 -10.90
N ASP A 332 -14.66 -12.91 -10.74
CA ASP A 332 -15.64 -11.88 -11.11
C ASP A 332 -15.68 -10.75 -10.06
N TYR A 333 -15.84 -9.50 -10.48
CA TYR A 333 -15.92 -8.33 -9.58
C TYR A 333 -17.08 -8.42 -8.56
N SER A 334 -18.11 -9.22 -8.81
CA SER A 334 -19.15 -9.50 -7.82
C SER A 334 -18.61 -10.14 -6.54
N VAL A 335 -17.51 -10.90 -6.60
CA VAL A 335 -16.88 -11.53 -5.42
C VAL A 335 -16.37 -10.46 -4.44
N PRO A 336 -15.40 -9.59 -4.80
CA PRO A 336 -14.95 -8.53 -3.90
C PRO A 336 -16.05 -7.54 -3.53
N LEU A 337 -16.95 -7.18 -4.46
CA LEU A 337 -18.04 -6.24 -4.17
C LEU A 337 -19.03 -6.81 -3.13
N ASN A 338 -19.41 -8.09 -3.25
CA ASN A 338 -20.22 -8.77 -2.24
C ASN A 338 -19.48 -8.84 -0.89
N MET A 339 -18.18 -9.08 -0.91
CA MET A 339 -17.37 -9.08 0.30
C MET A 339 -17.41 -7.71 1.01
N THR A 340 -17.38 -6.58 0.30
CA THR A 340 -17.42 -5.26 0.95
C THR A 340 -18.64 -5.03 1.87
N ARG A 341 -19.72 -5.80 1.71
CA ARG A 341 -20.93 -5.70 2.54
C ARG A 341 -20.69 -6.02 4.00
N TYR A 342 -19.71 -6.87 4.35
CA TYR A 342 -19.41 -7.18 5.75
C TYR A 342 -18.81 -5.97 6.49
N LEU A 343 -18.24 -4.98 5.78
CA LEU A 343 -17.61 -3.81 6.38
C LEU A 343 -18.54 -3.01 7.29
N LEU A 344 -19.86 -3.15 7.12
CA LEU A 344 -20.87 -2.60 8.04
C LEU A 344 -20.69 -3.07 9.49
N LYS A 345 -20.04 -4.21 9.72
CA LYS A 345 -19.72 -4.78 11.04
C LYS A 345 -18.25 -4.61 11.42
N GLU A 346 -17.38 -4.20 10.49
CA GLU A 346 -15.94 -4.15 10.71
C GLU A 346 -15.56 -2.97 11.61
N SER A 347 -14.78 -3.26 12.65
CA SER A 347 -14.31 -2.28 13.60
C SER A 347 -12.78 -2.10 13.59
N HIS A 348 -12.04 -3.00 12.95
CA HIS A 348 -10.58 -2.94 12.91
C HIS A 348 -10.08 -2.00 11.81
N TYR A 349 -9.01 -1.25 12.08
CA TYR A 349 -8.44 -0.30 11.12
C TYR A 349 -7.91 -0.98 9.85
N VAL A 350 -7.22 -2.11 10.01
CA VAL A 350 -6.49 -2.77 8.91
C VAL A 350 -7.40 -3.25 7.76
N PRO A 351 -8.49 -3.99 7.98
CA PRO A 351 -9.40 -4.37 6.89
C PRO A 351 -10.09 -3.17 6.23
N TRP A 352 -10.45 -2.13 7.00
CA TRP A 352 -10.93 -0.86 6.45
C TRP A 352 -9.89 -0.20 5.54
N ARG A 353 -8.62 -0.16 5.97
CA ARG A 353 -7.52 0.41 5.18
C ARG A 353 -7.32 -0.36 3.86
N ALA A 354 -7.40 -1.69 3.90
CA ALA A 354 -7.35 -2.53 2.70
C ALA A 354 -8.51 -2.25 1.74
N ALA A 355 -9.75 -2.27 2.26
CA ALA A 355 -10.95 -1.98 1.49
C ALA A 355 -10.90 -0.60 0.84
N MET A 356 -10.58 0.45 1.63
CA MET A 356 -10.49 1.82 1.12
C MET A 356 -9.42 1.95 0.05
N SER A 357 -8.27 1.26 0.17
CA SER A 357 -7.25 1.26 -0.87
C SER A 357 -7.76 0.73 -2.21
N LYS A 358 -8.54 -0.37 -2.19
CA LYS A 358 -9.09 -0.97 -3.42
C LYS A 358 -10.29 -0.18 -3.97
N LEU A 359 -11.13 0.35 -3.09
CA LEU A 359 -12.26 1.19 -3.49
C LEU A 359 -11.77 2.54 -4.02
N SER A 360 -10.63 3.07 -3.57
CA SER A 360 -9.97 4.23 -4.18
C SER A 360 -9.51 3.98 -5.62
N LEU A 361 -9.09 2.75 -5.95
CA LEU A 361 -8.82 2.39 -7.35
C LEU A 361 -10.11 2.41 -8.18
N LEU A 362 -11.21 1.84 -7.67
CA LEU A 362 -12.50 1.97 -8.36
C LEU A 362 -12.95 3.42 -8.51
N HIS A 363 -12.71 4.25 -7.49
CA HIS A 363 -12.94 5.69 -7.57
C HIS A 363 -12.15 6.30 -8.73
N SER A 364 -10.83 6.08 -8.80
CA SER A 364 -9.98 6.66 -9.85
C SER A 364 -10.44 6.24 -11.25
N MET A 365 -10.91 4.99 -11.40
CA MET A 365 -11.40 4.46 -12.66
C MET A 365 -12.77 5.03 -13.08
N LEU A 366 -13.65 5.36 -12.13
CA LEU A 366 -15.06 5.67 -12.42
C LEU A 366 -15.41 7.17 -12.39
N HIS A 367 -14.81 7.95 -11.49
CA HIS A 367 -15.34 9.27 -11.11
C HIS A 367 -15.39 10.33 -12.21
N ARG A 368 -14.55 10.21 -13.25
CA ARG A 368 -14.41 11.24 -14.29
C ARG A 368 -15.45 11.15 -15.40
N SER A 369 -15.83 9.94 -15.80
CA SER A 369 -16.58 9.72 -17.04
C SER A 369 -17.58 8.56 -16.98
N SER A 370 -17.63 7.79 -15.89
CA SER A 370 -18.50 6.62 -15.82
C SER A 370 -19.83 6.92 -15.14
N ALA A 371 -20.94 6.57 -15.80
CA ALA A 371 -22.28 6.63 -15.20
C ALA A 371 -22.42 5.73 -13.96
N VAL A 372 -21.56 4.73 -13.81
CA VAL A 372 -21.52 3.82 -12.65
C VAL A 372 -21.07 4.53 -11.37
N TYR A 373 -20.44 5.71 -11.48
CA TYR A 373 -19.93 6.44 -10.32
C TYR A 373 -21.03 6.88 -9.35
N GLY A 374 -22.23 7.22 -9.83
CA GLY A 374 -23.36 7.57 -8.98
C GLY A 374 -23.76 6.43 -8.02
N PRO A 375 -24.11 5.24 -8.56
CA PRO A 375 -24.35 4.03 -7.75
C PRO A 375 -23.18 3.65 -6.83
N PHE A 376 -21.94 3.71 -7.32
CA PHE A 376 -20.76 3.45 -6.51
C PHE A 376 -20.65 4.43 -5.31
N SER A 377 -20.87 5.71 -5.54
CA SER A 377 -20.87 6.74 -4.49
C SER A 377 -22.00 6.53 -3.47
N ALA A 378 -23.17 6.05 -3.90
CA ALA A 378 -24.25 5.67 -3.00
C ALA A 378 -23.89 4.46 -2.12
N HIS A 379 -23.23 3.44 -2.68
CA HIS A 379 -22.71 2.30 -1.92
C HIS A 379 -21.66 2.73 -0.89
N MET A 380 -20.71 3.59 -1.30
CA MET A 380 -19.71 4.13 -0.39
C MET A 380 -20.33 4.89 0.78
N ARG A 381 -21.33 5.75 0.53
CA ARG A 381 -22.10 6.42 1.59
C ARG A 381 -22.79 5.44 2.54
N ARG A 382 -23.35 4.34 2.02
CA ARG A 382 -24.01 3.30 2.82
C ARG A 382 -23.04 2.60 3.78
N LEU A 383 -21.81 2.34 3.34
CA LEU A 383 -20.76 1.75 4.17
C LEU A 383 -20.20 2.75 5.19
N LEU A 384 -19.96 4.00 4.77
CA LEU A 384 -19.27 5.01 5.57
C LEU A 384 -20.16 5.68 6.61
N ALA A 385 -21.46 5.82 6.37
CA ALA A 385 -22.35 6.54 7.28
C ALA A 385 -22.43 5.89 8.69
N PRO A 386 -22.65 4.57 8.83
CA PRO A 386 -22.63 3.92 10.15
C PRO A 386 -21.24 3.97 10.81
N ALA A 387 -20.18 3.75 10.04
CA ALA A 387 -18.81 3.80 10.55
C ALA A 387 -18.45 5.20 11.07
N TYR A 388 -18.88 6.25 10.38
CA TYR A 388 -18.70 7.63 10.83
C TYR A 388 -19.56 7.94 12.06
N ALA A 389 -20.79 7.43 12.12
CA ALA A 389 -21.66 7.61 13.29
C ALA A 389 -21.07 7.00 14.57
N ASP A 390 -20.40 5.85 14.48
CA ASP A 390 -19.70 5.23 15.62
C ASP A 390 -18.47 6.04 16.09
N LEU A 391 -17.78 6.68 15.16
CA LEU A 391 -16.54 7.40 15.44
C LEU A 391 -16.80 8.85 15.85
N GLY A 392 -17.50 9.61 15.01
CA GLY A 392 -17.62 11.06 15.06
C GLY A 392 -16.33 11.79 14.62
N ILE A 393 -16.36 13.12 14.64
CA ILE A 393 -15.21 13.97 14.29
C ILE A 393 -14.28 14.26 15.48
N GLU A 394 -14.81 14.23 16.71
CA GLU A 394 -14.09 14.66 17.91
C GLU A 394 -13.35 13.48 18.57
N THR A 395 -12.05 13.62 18.81
CA THR A 395 -11.25 12.62 19.51
C THR A 395 -11.65 12.54 20.98
N ALA A 396 -12.12 11.38 21.42
CA ALA A 396 -12.50 11.17 22.82
C ALA A 396 -11.27 10.88 23.69
N ARG A 397 -11.32 11.28 24.96
CA ARG A 397 -10.29 10.91 25.94
C ARG A 397 -10.35 9.39 26.15
N GLY A 398 -9.28 8.70 25.75
CA GLY A 398 -9.19 7.23 25.86
C GLY A 398 -9.40 6.47 24.53
N ASP A 399 -9.56 7.16 23.39
CA ASP A 399 -9.53 6.49 22.08
C ASP A 399 -8.20 5.72 21.90
N SER A 400 -8.28 4.44 21.53
CA SER A 400 -7.10 3.64 21.20
C SER A 400 -6.40 4.12 19.93
N HIS A 401 -5.13 3.76 19.76
CA HIS A 401 -4.33 4.11 18.58
C HIS A 401 -5.02 3.75 17.26
N LEU A 402 -5.48 2.49 17.14
CA LEU A 402 -6.20 2.02 15.96
C LEU A 402 -7.55 2.72 15.76
N ARG A 403 -8.27 3.09 16.83
CA ARG A 403 -9.54 3.83 16.71
C ARG A 403 -9.30 5.24 16.16
N ARG A 404 -8.20 5.89 16.56
CA ARG A 404 -7.79 7.20 16.00
C ARG A 404 -7.39 7.11 14.53
N LEU A 405 -6.62 6.08 14.14
CA LEU A 405 -6.29 5.82 12.72
C LEU A 405 -7.56 5.55 11.89
N ARG A 406 -8.49 4.76 12.42
CA ARG A 406 -9.79 4.49 11.78
C ARG A 406 -10.63 5.75 11.68
N ARG A 407 -10.66 6.61 12.70
CA ARG A 407 -11.32 7.93 12.68
C ARG A 407 -10.78 8.82 11.55
N ALA A 408 -9.47 8.92 11.43
CA ALA A 408 -8.81 9.68 10.37
C ALA A 408 -9.20 9.16 8.97
N LEU A 409 -9.14 7.84 8.78
CA LEU A 409 -9.50 7.18 7.53
C LEU A 409 -10.99 7.39 7.19
N ILE A 410 -11.90 7.03 8.09
CA ILE A 410 -13.34 7.12 7.86
C ILE A 410 -13.79 8.55 7.66
N SER A 411 -13.28 9.52 8.44
CA SER A 411 -13.65 10.94 8.25
C SER A 411 -13.22 11.46 6.87
N SER A 412 -12.03 11.10 6.40
CA SER A 412 -11.55 11.49 5.06
C SER A 412 -12.49 11.00 3.96
N PHE A 413 -12.87 9.73 4.00
CA PHE A 413 -13.74 9.13 2.96
C PHE A 413 -15.21 9.56 3.14
N ALA A 414 -15.71 9.63 4.37
CA ALA A 414 -17.10 10.02 4.64
C ALA A 414 -17.38 11.43 4.12
N CYS A 415 -16.46 12.38 4.34
CA CYS A 415 -16.60 13.73 3.79
C CYS A 415 -16.44 13.74 2.27
N GLN A 416 -15.45 13.03 1.70
CA GLN A 416 -15.26 12.91 0.24
C GLN A 416 -16.51 12.40 -0.50
N TYR A 417 -17.18 11.39 0.06
CA TYR A 417 -18.40 10.82 -0.52
C TYR A 417 -19.68 11.53 -0.07
N GLY A 418 -19.57 12.62 0.68
CA GLY A 418 -20.68 13.48 1.06
C GLY A 418 -21.65 12.90 2.08
N VAL A 419 -21.16 12.12 3.05
CA VAL A 419 -21.93 11.74 4.23
C VAL A 419 -22.31 13.02 5.00
N SER A 420 -23.61 13.29 5.11
CA SER A 420 -24.13 14.56 5.61
C SER A 420 -23.64 14.94 7.01
N ALA A 421 -23.49 13.95 7.90
CA ALA A 421 -22.95 14.18 9.23
C ALA A 421 -21.49 14.66 9.18
N CYS A 422 -20.62 13.99 8.41
CA CYS A 422 -19.22 14.39 8.23
C CYS A 422 -19.11 15.81 7.68
N ARG A 423 -19.83 16.11 6.59
CA ARG A 423 -19.77 17.43 5.96
C ARG A 423 -20.17 18.55 6.93
N ARG A 424 -21.28 18.38 7.65
CA ARG A 424 -21.76 19.37 8.61
C ARG A 424 -20.78 19.57 9.76
N ASP A 425 -20.27 18.48 10.33
CA ASP A 425 -19.34 18.57 11.47
C ASP A 425 -17.99 19.19 11.04
N ALA A 426 -17.49 18.81 9.86
CA ALA A 426 -16.26 19.33 9.28
C ALA A 426 -16.38 20.82 8.93
N LEU A 427 -17.46 21.22 8.27
CA LEU A 427 -17.71 22.63 7.95
C LEU A 427 -17.82 23.48 9.21
N ARG A 428 -18.57 23.02 10.22
CA ARG A 428 -18.68 23.70 11.51
C ARG A 428 -17.30 23.95 12.15
N LEU A 429 -16.43 22.93 12.17
CA LEU A 429 -15.07 23.09 12.72
C LEU A 429 -14.20 24.02 11.87
N PHE A 430 -14.33 23.96 10.55
CA PHE A 430 -13.62 24.85 9.65
C PHE A 430 -14.02 26.32 9.86
N GLU A 431 -15.32 26.63 9.95
CA GLU A 431 -15.81 27.98 10.19
C GLU A 431 -15.34 28.53 11.54
N GLN A 432 -15.32 27.68 12.58
CA GLN A 432 -14.75 28.06 13.88
C GLN A 432 -13.25 28.34 13.79
N PHE A 433 -12.52 27.55 13.01
CA PHE A 433 -11.10 27.75 12.75
C PHE A 433 -10.82 29.05 11.98
N ALA A 434 -11.57 29.32 10.92
CA ALA A 434 -11.42 30.51 10.09
C ALA A 434 -11.84 31.80 10.83
N SER A 435 -12.98 31.80 11.52
CA SER A 435 -13.55 33.00 12.16
C SER A 435 -12.78 33.49 13.39
N LYS A 436 -12.05 32.61 14.09
CA LYS A 436 -11.31 32.96 15.31
C LYS A 436 -9.82 33.18 15.07
N ASN A 437 -9.45 33.72 13.90
CA ASN A 437 -8.07 33.96 13.49
C ASN A 437 -7.17 32.73 13.73
N TYR A 438 -7.68 31.53 13.40
CA TYR A 438 -6.95 30.26 13.51
C TYR A 438 -6.53 29.85 14.93
N SER A 439 -7.07 30.50 15.97
CA SER A 439 -6.78 30.15 17.36
C SER A 439 -7.44 28.84 17.82
N VAL A 440 -8.47 28.38 17.09
CA VAL A 440 -9.13 27.11 17.38
C VAL A 440 -8.23 25.96 16.99
N HIS A 441 -8.01 25.07 17.95
CA HIS A 441 -7.23 23.88 17.74
C HIS A 441 -8.07 22.79 17.03
N LEU A 442 -7.72 22.46 15.79
CA LEU A 442 -8.32 21.35 15.05
C LEU A 442 -7.69 20.02 15.48
N PRO A 443 -8.47 18.97 15.81
CA PRO A 443 -7.91 17.68 16.17
C PRO A 443 -7.06 17.12 15.01
N PRO A 444 -5.77 16.81 15.22
CA PRO A 444 -4.83 16.52 14.13
C PRO A 444 -5.28 15.40 13.19
N ASP A 445 -5.87 14.33 13.74
CA ASP A 445 -6.25 13.14 12.98
C ASP A 445 -7.34 13.40 11.92
N VAL A 446 -8.21 14.40 12.14
CA VAL A 446 -9.30 14.77 11.22
C VAL A 446 -9.07 16.12 10.53
N ARG A 447 -8.00 16.82 10.90
CA ARG A 447 -7.71 18.19 10.45
C ARG A 447 -7.75 18.34 8.94
N ARG A 448 -7.14 17.41 8.20
CA ARG A 448 -7.17 17.41 6.73
C ARG A 448 -8.59 17.34 6.16
N ALA A 449 -9.47 16.50 6.75
CA ALA A 449 -10.86 16.38 6.30
C ALA A 449 -11.64 17.68 6.58
N VAL A 450 -11.42 18.30 7.74
CA VAL A 450 -12.00 19.59 8.12
C VAL A 450 -11.61 20.69 7.13
N LEU A 451 -10.30 20.86 6.88
CA LEU A 451 -9.80 21.89 5.98
C LEU A 451 -10.28 21.68 4.53
N CYS A 452 -10.26 20.42 4.07
CA CYS A 452 -10.70 20.05 2.73
C CYS A 452 -12.20 20.32 2.52
N GLU A 453 -13.08 19.95 3.46
CA GLU A 453 -14.52 20.26 3.37
C GLU A 453 -14.79 21.76 3.42
N GLY A 454 -14.03 22.51 4.22
CA GLY A 454 -14.08 23.96 4.24
C GLY A 454 -13.86 24.58 2.85
N VAL A 455 -12.80 24.14 2.16
CA VAL A 455 -12.52 24.62 0.79
C VAL A 455 -13.56 24.10 -0.22
N ALA A 456 -13.95 22.84 -0.13
CA ALA A 456 -14.88 22.20 -1.07
C ALA A 456 -16.30 22.78 -0.99
N SER A 457 -16.73 23.23 0.19
CA SER A 457 -18.06 23.82 0.41
C SER A 457 -18.20 25.26 -0.10
N SER A 458 -17.09 25.96 -0.34
CA SER A 458 -17.10 27.33 -0.86
C SER A 458 -17.33 27.37 -2.38
N THR A 459 -18.23 28.24 -2.83
CA THR A 459 -18.42 28.55 -4.26
C THR A 459 -17.53 29.69 -4.75
N SER A 460 -16.91 30.44 -3.83
CA SER A 460 -16.00 31.55 -4.10
C SER A 460 -14.56 31.23 -3.67
N ALA A 461 -13.64 32.17 -3.88
CA ALA A 461 -12.26 32.06 -3.41
C ALA A 461 -12.09 32.30 -1.90
N GLU A 462 -13.13 32.68 -1.16
CA GLU A 462 -13.02 33.16 0.22
C GLU A 462 -12.30 32.16 1.16
N HIS A 463 -12.84 30.95 1.31
CA HIS A 463 -12.20 29.91 2.15
C HIS A 463 -10.82 29.51 1.64
N TRP A 464 -10.62 29.55 0.31
CA TRP A 464 -9.34 29.22 -0.31
C TRP A 464 -8.29 30.28 0.04
N ASP A 465 -8.61 31.57 -0.13
CA ASP A 465 -7.71 32.70 0.12
C ASP A 465 -7.35 32.79 1.61
N VAL A 466 -8.33 32.54 2.50
CA VAL A 466 -8.12 32.43 3.95
C VAL A 466 -7.09 31.35 4.30
N LEU A 467 -7.21 30.15 3.72
CA LEU A 467 -6.25 29.08 3.97
C LEU A 467 -4.88 29.35 3.31
N TYR A 468 -4.88 29.92 2.11
CA TYR A 468 -3.64 30.27 1.43
C TYR A 468 -2.85 31.30 2.23
N GLN A 469 -3.50 32.36 2.74
CA GLN A 469 -2.86 33.34 3.63
C GLN A 469 -2.32 32.67 4.90
N ARG A 470 -3.07 31.75 5.51
CA ARG A 470 -2.59 30.98 6.67
C ARG A 470 -1.33 30.18 6.35
N SER A 471 -1.22 29.59 5.17
CA SER A 471 -0.04 28.81 4.73
C SER A 471 1.24 29.65 4.65
N GLN A 472 1.13 30.95 4.38
CA GLN A 472 2.30 31.83 4.24
C GLN A 472 2.98 32.13 5.58
N VAL A 473 2.26 31.98 6.69
CA VAL A 473 2.74 32.26 8.05
C VAL A 473 2.69 31.03 8.97
N GLU A 474 2.46 29.84 8.40
CA GLU A 474 2.47 28.59 9.16
C GLU A 474 3.90 28.06 9.35
N VAL A 475 4.28 27.85 10.60
CA VAL A 475 5.60 27.34 10.98
C VAL A 475 5.55 25.83 11.25
N HIS A 476 4.38 25.29 11.58
CA HIS A 476 4.22 23.87 11.86
C HIS A 476 4.14 23.05 10.55
N PRO A 477 5.13 22.19 10.24
CA PRO A 477 5.19 21.50 8.94
C PRO A 477 3.97 20.63 8.64
N GLY A 478 3.41 19.97 9.67
CA GLY A 478 2.23 19.11 9.52
C GLY A 478 0.97 19.89 9.15
N LEU A 479 0.78 21.08 9.74
CA LEU A 479 -0.41 21.90 9.44
C LEU A 479 -0.23 22.59 8.09
N HIS A 480 0.98 23.05 7.77
CA HIS A 480 1.30 23.59 6.45
C HIS A 480 0.97 22.60 5.34
N ASN A 481 1.39 21.33 5.48
CA ASN A 481 1.08 20.28 4.51
C ASN A 481 -0.43 20.03 4.42
N ASP A 482 -1.15 19.94 5.54
CA ASP A 482 -2.60 19.76 5.53
C ASP A 482 -3.33 20.90 4.80
N ILE A 483 -2.88 22.15 4.98
CA ILE A 483 -3.40 23.31 4.26
C ILE A 483 -3.13 23.19 2.76
N LEU A 484 -1.89 22.93 2.35
CA LEU A 484 -1.53 22.77 0.94
C LEU A 484 -2.38 21.70 0.25
N ARG A 485 -2.66 20.59 0.95
CA ARG A 485 -3.52 19.52 0.44
C ARG A 485 -4.99 19.96 0.36
N ALA A 486 -5.48 20.68 1.36
CA ALA A 486 -6.87 21.15 1.40
C ALA A 486 -7.20 22.20 0.32
N LEU A 487 -6.24 23.06 -0.06
CA LEU A 487 -6.43 24.05 -1.13
C LEU A 487 -6.83 23.42 -2.48
N ALA A 488 -6.42 22.17 -2.74
CA ALA A 488 -6.82 21.44 -3.94
C ALA A 488 -8.21 20.81 -3.86
N CYS A 489 -8.93 20.89 -2.73
CA CYS A 489 -10.28 20.35 -2.58
C CYS A 489 -11.38 21.23 -3.19
N THR A 490 -11.02 22.40 -3.75
CA THR A 490 -11.98 23.27 -4.43
C THR A 490 -12.61 22.59 -5.65
N HIS A 491 -13.88 22.88 -5.90
CA HIS A 491 -14.58 22.45 -7.11
C HIS A 491 -14.40 23.43 -8.28
N GLN A 492 -13.74 24.58 -8.06
CA GLN A 492 -13.58 25.64 -9.07
C GLN A 492 -12.32 25.41 -9.93
N PRO A 493 -12.44 25.13 -11.24
CA PRO A 493 -11.28 24.85 -12.11
C PRO A 493 -10.26 26.00 -12.19
N TRP A 494 -10.73 27.25 -12.11
CA TRP A 494 -9.86 28.43 -12.17
C TRP A 494 -8.96 28.55 -10.93
N LEU A 495 -9.44 28.12 -9.76
CA LEU A 495 -8.62 28.07 -8.53
C LEU A 495 -7.55 26.99 -8.60
N LEU A 496 -7.84 25.85 -9.23
CA LEU A 496 -6.85 24.79 -9.45
C LEU A 496 -5.73 25.26 -10.41
N ASN A 497 -6.08 25.94 -11.50
CA ASN A 497 -5.09 26.54 -12.40
C ASN A 497 -4.23 27.60 -11.68
N ARG A 498 -4.87 28.52 -10.94
CA ARG A 498 -4.16 29.50 -10.11
C ARG A 498 -3.18 28.83 -9.13
N TYR A 499 -3.56 27.68 -8.58
CA TYR A 499 -2.71 26.94 -7.65
C TYR A 499 -1.49 26.32 -8.34
N LEU A 500 -1.64 25.81 -9.57
CA LEU A 500 -0.52 25.32 -10.37
C LEU A 500 0.45 26.46 -10.73
N ASP A 501 -0.05 27.65 -11.06
CA ASP A 501 0.80 28.83 -11.25
C ASP A 501 1.60 29.19 -10.00
N TYR A 502 0.93 29.16 -8.83
CA TYR A 502 1.60 29.41 -7.55
C TYR A 502 2.67 28.36 -7.25
N ALA A 503 2.49 27.10 -7.67
CA ALA A 503 3.47 26.04 -7.49
C ALA A 503 4.78 26.29 -8.26
N LEU A 504 4.72 27.00 -9.39
CA LEU A 504 5.89 27.37 -10.21
C LEU A 504 6.45 28.77 -9.90
N ASP A 505 5.83 29.49 -8.95
CA ASP A 505 6.29 30.78 -8.44
C ASP A 505 6.92 30.61 -7.03
N LYS A 506 8.24 30.74 -6.96
CA LYS A 506 9.02 30.58 -5.71
C LYS A 506 8.66 31.61 -4.63
N SER A 507 8.04 32.74 -5.00
CA SER A 507 7.56 33.73 -4.04
C SER A 507 6.23 33.34 -3.40
N LYS A 508 5.53 32.34 -3.96
CA LYS A 508 4.19 31.90 -3.54
C LYS A 508 4.24 30.54 -2.85
N ILE A 509 4.91 29.56 -3.46
CA ILE A 509 5.08 28.21 -2.94
C ILE A 509 6.56 27.84 -3.02
N ARG A 510 7.07 27.23 -1.94
CA ARG A 510 8.46 26.76 -1.88
C ARG A 510 8.68 25.70 -2.95
N SER A 511 9.82 25.73 -3.65
CA SER A 511 10.10 24.78 -4.74
C SER A 511 10.00 23.30 -4.33
N GLN A 512 10.33 22.97 -3.08
CA GLN A 512 10.19 21.62 -2.54
C GLN A 512 8.73 21.15 -2.37
N ASP A 513 7.77 22.08 -2.28
CA ASP A 513 6.35 21.79 -2.10
C ASP A 513 5.61 21.69 -3.44
N ALA A 514 6.21 22.15 -4.55
CA ALA A 514 5.59 22.16 -5.88
C ALA A 514 5.12 20.77 -6.32
N ALA A 515 5.94 19.74 -6.10
CA ALA A 515 5.60 18.33 -6.34
C ALA A 515 4.30 17.91 -5.63
N SER A 516 4.12 18.37 -4.39
CA SER A 516 2.93 18.07 -3.61
C SER A 516 1.70 18.76 -4.18
N VAL A 517 1.83 20.01 -4.63
CA VAL A 517 0.71 20.77 -5.25
C VAL A 517 0.18 20.07 -6.49
N PHE A 518 1.04 19.72 -7.46
CA PHE A 518 0.60 19.02 -8.67
C PHE A 518 -0.09 17.70 -8.34
N SER A 519 0.42 16.95 -7.35
CA SER A 519 -0.17 15.69 -6.94
C SER A 519 -1.56 15.85 -6.33
N VAL A 520 -1.76 16.83 -5.44
CA VAL A 520 -3.10 17.04 -4.88
C VAL A 520 -4.08 17.65 -5.86
N VAL A 521 -3.62 18.48 -6.80
CA VAL A 521 -4.46 18.96 -7.90
C VAL A 521 -4.83 17.79 -8.79
N SER A 522 -3.89 16.93 -9.18
CA SER A 522 -4.18 15.74 -10.00
C SER A 522 -5.22 14.81 -9.39
N ALA A 523 -5.18 14.64 -8.06
CA ALA A 523 -6.13 13.82 -7.31
C ALA A 523 -7.53 14.43 -7.14
N ASN A 524 -7.72 15.71 -7.48
CA ASN A 524 -9.05 16.34 -7.54
C ASN A 524 -9.85 15.76 -8.72
N SER A 525 -11.18 15.64 -8.55
CA SER A 525 -12.07 15.08 -9.58
C SER A 525 -12.01 15.81 -10.93
N ASN A 526 -11.70 17.11 -10.92
CA ASN A 526 -11.52 17.94 -12.12
C ASN A 526 -10.04 18.13 -12.49
N GLY A 527 -9.12 17.66 -11.66
CA GLY A 527 -7.76 18.18 -11.65
C GLY A 527 -6.75 17.40 -12.48
N LEU A 528 -6.88 16.08 -12.66
CA LEU A 528 -5.98 15.31 -13.54
C LEU A 528 -5.94 15.90 -14.97
N GLN A 529 -7.10 16.27 -15.51
CA GLN A 529 -7.19 16.92 -16.81
C GLN A 529 -6.53 18.30 -16.82
N ILE A 530 -6.78 19.11 -15.78
CA ILE A 530 -6.19 20.44 -15.64
C ILE A 530 -4.66 20.33 -15.57
N VAL A 531 -4.13 19.39 -14.79
CA VAL A 531 -2.68 19.13 -14.69
C VAL A 531 -2.12 18.72 -16.04
N TRP A 532 -2.79 17.84 -16.77
CA TRP A 532 -2.34 17.43 -18.09
C TRP A 532 -2.26 18.59 -19.09
N ASP A 533 -3.32 19.41 -19.17
CA ASP A 533 -3.36 20.57 -20.05
C ASP A 533 -2.30 21.60 -19.63
N TYR A 534 -2.16 21.84 -18.33
CA TYR A 534 -1.15 22.74 -17.78
C TYR A 534 0.27 22.27 -18.11
N MET A 535 0.57 20.98 -17.93
CA MET A 535 1.87 20.41 -18.23
C MET A 535 2.21 20.52 -19.72
N ARG A 536 1.27 20.20 -20.63
CA ARG A 536 1.50 20.33 -22.07
C ARG A 536 1.80 21.75 -22.49
N ASN A 537 1.11 22.73 -21.90
CA ASN A 537 1.26 24.14 -22.26
C ASN A 537 2.52 24.79 -21.63
N ASN A 538 3.01 24.25 -20.52
CA ASN A 538 4.09 24.85 -19.73
C ASN A 538 5.31 23.93 -19.57
N TRP A 539 5.45 22.89 -20.40
CA TRP A 539 6.47 21.86 -20.21
C TRP A 539 7.89 22.44 -20.16
N ASP A 540 8.19 23.38 -21.04
CA ASP A 540 9.51 24.05 -21.08
C ASP A 540 9.80 24.79 -19.77
N VAL A 541 8.80 25.50 -19.24
CA VAL A 541 8.90 26.22 -17.96
C VAL A 541 9.07 25.23 -16.80
N ILE A 542 8.37 24.09 -16.83
CA ILE A 542 8.48 23.06 -15.80
C ILE A 542 9.89 22.47 -15.80
N VAL A 543 10.41 22.09 -16.97
CA VAL A 543 11.77 21.51 -17.10
C VAL A 543 12.83 22.52 -16.66
N GLU A 544 12.67 23.81 -16.99
CA GLU A 544 13.62 24.86 -16.60
C GLU A 544 13.56 25.19 -15.10
N ARG A 545 12.34 25.39 -14.56
CA ARG A 545 12.14 25.87 -13.18
C ARG A 545 12.16 24.77 -12.13
N VAL A 546 11.96 23.51 -12.54
CA VAL A 546 12.01 22.32 -11.71
C VAL A 546 13.20 21.46 -12.15
N PRO A 547 14.45 21.90 -11.92
CA PRO A 547 15.64 21.17 -12.35
C PRO A 547 15.85 19.85 -11.60
N ASN A 548 15.04 19.58 -10.56
CA ASN A 548 15.06 18.33 -9.85
C ASN A 548 14.30 17.25 -10.63
N SER A 549 15.04 16.28 -11.19
CA SER A 549 14.49 15.14 -11.92
C SER A 549 13.42 14.37 -11.13
N PHE A 550 13.48 14.37 -9.79
CA PHE A 550 12.48 13.72 -8.94
C PHE A 550 11.09 14.35 -9.06
N ALA A 551 10.99 15.68 -9.02
CA ALA A 551 9.71 16.37 -9.07
C ALA A 551 9.08 16.25 -10.47
N THR A 552 9.91 16.35 -11.51
CA THR A 552 9.48 16.14 -12.90
C THR A 552 9.04 14.69 -13.15
N ALA A 553 9.77 13.70 -12.61
CA ALA A 553 9.36 12.29 -12.64
C ALA A 553 8.01 12.12 -11.93
N TYR A 554 7.83 12.75 -10.77
CA TYR A 554 6.58 12.68 -10.04
C TYR A 554 5.40 13.27 -10.82
N PHE A 555 5.58 14.40 -11.52
CA PHE A 555 4.53 14.95 -12.39
C PHE A 555 4.13 13.98 -13.50
N VAL A 556 5.12 13.36 -14.16
CA VAL A 556 4.87 12.36 -15.21
C VAL A 556 4.15 11.14 -14.65
N TYR A 557 4.54 10.66 -13.47
CA TYR A 557 3.92 9.52 -12.79
C TYR A 557 2.41 9.72 -12.55
N LEU A 558 1.96 10.93 -12.22
CA LEU A 558 0.55 11.24 -11.98
C LEU A 558 -0.33 10.98 -13.22
N LEU A 559 0.24 11.11 -14.42
CA LEU A 559 -0.48 10.86 -15.68
C LEU A 559 -0.84 9.38 -15.87
N GLY A 560 -0.20 8.48 -15.12
CA GLY A 560 -0.51 7.04 -15.09
C GLY A 560 -1.95 6.71 -14.64
N GLU A 561 -2.69 7.69 -14.10
CA GLU A 561 -4.09 7.51 -13.70
C GLU A 561 -5.10 7.57 -14.85
N PHE A 562 -4.70 7.99 -16.04
CA PHE A 562 -5.61 7.97 -17.19
C PHE A 562 -6.04 6.55 -17.55
N ASN A 563 -7.22 6.43 -18.15
CA ASN A 563 -7.87 5.15 -18.42
C ASN A 563 -8.64 5.14 -19.75
N THR A 564 -8.28 6.01 -20.71
CA THR A 564 -8.95 6.12 -22.02
C THR A 564 -7.94 6.03 -23.17
N PRO A 565 -8.30 5.40 -24.31
CA PRO A 565 -7.41 5.32 -25.48
C PRO A 565 -6.96 6.69 -26.01
N ILE A 566 -7.84 7.70 -25.96
CA ILE A 566 -7.51 9.07 -26.41
C ILE A 566 -6.35 9.65 -25.59
N ARG A 567 -6.40 9.53 -24.26
CA ARG A 567 -5.33 10.02 -23.38
C ARG A 567 -4.03 9.25 -23.57
N LEU A 568 -4.09 7.94 -23.81
CA LEU A 568 -2.91 7.15 -24.13
C LEU A 568 -2.22 7.68 -25.40
N MET A 569 -2.98 7.92 -26.47
CA MET A 569 -2.47 8.46 -27.73
C MET A 569 -1.82 9.84 -27.53
N GLU A 570 -2.50 10.76 -26.83
CA GLU A 570 -1.94 12.08 -26.53
C GLU A 570 -0.65 12.01 -25.70
N MET A 571 -0.55 11.08 -24.74
CA MET A 571 0.66 10.87 -23.96
C MET A 571 1.80 10.31 -24.81
N GLU A 572 1.51 9.40 -25.74
CA GLU A 572 2.50 8.85 -26.67
C GLU A 572 3.04 9.92 -27.63
N GLU A 573 2.17 10.80 -28.13
CA GLU A 573 2.55 11.97 -28.93
C GLU A 573 3.39 12.96 -28.13
N PHE A 574 2.99 13.26 -26.88
CA PHE A 574 3.75 14.14 -25.99
C PHE A 574 5.15 13.59 -25.71
N ARG A 575 5.28 12.28 -25.50
CA ARG A 575 6.57 11.60 -25.34
C ARG A 575 7.43 11.76 -26.59
N ALA A 576 6.87 11.51 -27.77
CA ALA A 576 7.60 11.60 -29.03
C ALA A 576 8.07 13.04 -29.30
N LYS A 577 7.22 14.04 -29.01
CA LYS A 577 7.54 15.46 -29.22
C LYS A 577 8.63 15.99 -28.29
N ASN A 578 8.74 15.47 -27.06
CA ASN A 578 9.63 15.98 -26.01
C ASN A 578 10.72 14.98 -25.60
N GLN A 579 11.13 14.09 -26.51
CA GLN A 579 12.06 12.99 -26.21
C GLN A 579 13.40 13.49 -25.63
N ASP A 580 13.91 14.61 -26.13
CA ASP A 580 15.13 15.30 -25.69
C ASP A 580 15.02 15.85 -24.25
N LYS A 581 13.82 16.26 -23.84
CA LYS A 581 13.55 16.83 -22.51
C LYS A 581 13.11 15.80 -21.48
N LEU A 582 12.76 14.59 -21.92
CA LEU A 582 12.28 13.50 -21.07
C LEU A 582 13.38 12.53 -20.63
N THR A 583 14.64 12.69 -21.06
CA THR A 583 15.71 11.71 -20.81
C THR A 583 15.85 11.35 -19.32
N ALA A 584 15.77 12.32 -18.42
CA ALA A 584 15.88 12.09 -16.97
C ALA A 584 14.67 11.35 -16.35
N VAL A 585 13.54 11.29 -17.07
CA VAL A 585 12.27 10.74 -16.58
C VAL A 585 11.67 9.68 -17.52
N GLN A 586 12.45 9.19 -18.47
CA GLN A 586 11.99 8.27 -19.52
C GLN A 586 11.36 7.00 -18.92
N ARG A 587 12.03 6.37 -17.94
CA ARG A 587 11.52 5.19 -17.22
C ARG A 587 10.14 5.46 -16.60
N THR A 588 9.97 6.64 -16.00
CA THR A 588 8.70 7.02 -15.37
C THR A 588 7.61 7.25 -16.41
N MET A 589 7.95 7.82 -17.57
CA MET A 589 7.00 7.95 -18.68
C MET A 589 6.56 6.59 -19.22
N GLU A 590 7.48 5.64 -19.37
CA GLU A 590 7.18 4.27 -19.80
C GLU A 590 6.27 3.55 -18.79
N GLN A 591 6.58 3.63 -17.50
CA GLN A 591 5.74 3.08 -16.43
C GLN A 591 4.34 3.73 -16.37
N SER A 592 4.25 5.03 -16.68
CA SER A 592 2.97 5.75 -16.72
C SER A 592 2.12 5.29 -17.91
N LEU A 593 2.72 5.17 -19.10
CA LEU A 593 2.05 4.63 -20.29
C LEU A 593 1.60 3.17 -20.08
N GLU A 594 2.44 2.34 -19.45
CA GLU A 594 2.07 0.98 -19.05
C GLU A 594 0.85 0.98 -18.12
N SER A 595 0.84 1.85 -17.10
CA SER A 595 -0.28 1.98 -16.17
C SER A 595 -1.57 2.41 -16.87
N VAL A 596 -1.50 3.35 -17.83
CA VAL A 596 -2.66 3.76 -18.63
C VAL A 596 -3.20 2.60 -19.49
N ARG A 597 -2.34 1.77 -20.07
CA ARG A 597 -2.75 0.58 -20.83
C ARG A 597 -3.48 -0.43 -19.94
N ILE A 598 -2.94 -0.71 -18.74
CA ILE A 598 -3.59 -1.58 -17.73
C ILE A 598 -4.97 -1.03 -17.36
N ASN A 599 -5.07 0.28 -17.14
CA ASN A 599 -6.33 0.93 -16.82
C ASN A 599 -7.36 0.82 -17.96
N ILE A 600 -6.94 1.02 -19.21
CA ILE A 600 -7.81 0.84 -20.39
C ILE A 600 -8.30 -0.61 -20.48
N HIS A 601 -7.40 -1.59 -20.32
CA HIS A 601 -7.75 -2.99 -20.32
C HIS A 601 -8.78 -3.30 -19.23
N TRP A 602 -8.56 -2.78 -18.02
CA TRP A 602 -9.51 -2.91 -16.92
C TRP A 602 -10.89 -2.33 -17.24
N MET A 603 -10.96 -1.14 -17.84
CA MET A 603 -12.23 -0.51 -18.21
C MET A 603 -13.00 -1.38 -19.21
N ASN A 604 -12.33 -1.97 -20.19
CA ASN A 604 -12.95 -2.82 -21.19
C ASN A 604 -13.43 -4.16 -20.59
N SER A 605 -12.61 -4.77 -19.74
CA SER A 605 -12.85 -6.11 -19.21
C SER A 605 -13.82 -6.14 -18.02
N ASN A 606 -13.85 -5.10 -17.17
CA ASN A 606 -14.49 -5.19 -15.85
C ASN A 606 -15.67 -4.23 -15.64
N LEU A 607 -15.73 -3.11 -16.36
CA LEU A 607 -16.73 -2.05 -16.11
C LEU A 607 -18.17 -2.57 -16.18
N HIS A 608 -18.47 -3.47 -17.12
CA HIS A 608 -19.80 -4.01 -17.33
C HIS A 608 -20.27 -4.91 -16.17
N VAL A 609 -19.36 -5.68 -15.56
CA VAL A 609 -19.63 -6.51 -14.37
C VAL A 609 -19.90 -5.62 -13.16
N VAL A 610 -19.03 -4.63 -12.94
CA VAL A 610 -19.17 -3.67 -11.84
C VAL A 610 -20.50 -2.91 -11.95
N ARG A 611 -20.86 -2.48 -13.16
CA ARG A 611 -22.15 -1.84 -13.45
C ARG A 611 -23.32 -2.76 -13.08
N ARG A 612 -23.33 -3.98 -13.60
CA ARG A 612 -24.40 -4.96 -13.35
C ARG A 612 -24.62 -5.19 -11.86
N TRP A 613 -23.53 -5.36 -11.10
CA TRP A 613 -23.62 -5.56 -9.65
C TRP A 613 -24.30 -4.36 -8.97
N PHE A 614 -23.93 -3.12 -9.30
CA PHE A 614 -24.55 -1.94 -8.70
C PHE A 614 -26.01 -1.75 -9.12
N ASP A 615 -26.37 -2.09 -10.36
CA ASP A 615 -27.75 -2.03 -10.85
C ASP A 615 -28.64 -3.04 -10.09
N GLU A 616 -28.11 -4.24 -9.79
CA GLU A 616 -28.80 -5.28 -9.00
C GLU A 616 -28.99 -4.92 -7.51
N GLN A 617 -28.16 -4.05 -6.92
CA GLN A 617 -28.29 -3.64 -5.51
C GLN A 617 -29.23 -2.44 -5.28
N ASN A 618 -29.63 -1.75 -6.36
CA ASN A 618 -30.51 -0.58 -6.30
C ASN A 618 -31.97 -0.90 -6.68
N ASN A 619 -32.21 -2.11 -7.18
CA ASN A 619 -33.54 -2.74 -7.23
C ASN A 619 -33.79 -3.50 -5.92
#